data_AF-A0A6H9UW97-F1
#
_entry.id   AF-A0A6H9UW97-F1
#
_cell.length_a   1.000
_cell.length_b   1.000
_cell.length_c   1.000
_cell.angle_alpha   90.00
_cell.angle_beta   90.00
_cell.angle_gamma   90.00
#
_symmetry.space_group_name_H-M   'P 1'
#
loop_
_entity.id
_entity.type
_entity.pdbx_description
1 polymer ?
#
loop_
_entity_poly.entity_id
_entity_poly.type
_entity_poly.pdbx_seq_one_letter_code
_entity_poly.pdbx_strand_id
1 'polypeptide(L)'
;MSSLKEAITWSGPAVVILFTIGRVESPLREGEFDMWGTGPDEVGLYEMSSEPRERQATVREYDLTFEEDRLDGPDFPAYLRECLRKASAHAEGIAWLTFEGAFHFDHLFTDDIADQIYGYCVAGDDPVVAWDRELMKSDGWKREIREVRSVLDRDFPR
;
A
#
# COMPACT_ATOMS: atom_id res chain seq x y z
N MET A 1 -23.68 0.01 4.79
CA MET A 1 -22.32 -0.54 4.99
C MET A 1 -21.64 -0.39 3.64
N SER A 2 -20.65 0.50 3.50
CA SER A 2 -19.97 0.61 2.22
C SER A 2 -18.88 -0.45 2.13
N SER A 3 -18.90 -1.22 1.04
CA SER A 3 -17.94 -2.31 0.82
C SER A 3 -16.56 -1.74 0.50
N LEU A 4 -15.49 -2.52 0.70
CA LEU A 4 -14.14 -2.10 0.34
C LEU A 4 -14.02 -1.80 -1.16
N LYS A 5 -14.77 -2.56 -1.99
CA LYS A 5 -14.95 -2.29 -3.42
C LYS A 5 -15.51 -0.89 -3.68
N GLU A 6 -16.61 -0.51 -3.03
CA GLU A 6 -17.22 0.81 -3.20
C GLU A 6 -16.27 1.97 -2.84
N ALA A 7 -15.35 1.76 -1.89
CA ALA A 7 -14.36 2.77 -1.54
C ALA A 7 -13.30 2.96 -2.64
N ILE A 8 -12.92 1.86 -3.32
CA ILE A 8 -11.93 1.85 -4.40
C ILE A 8 -12.54 2.39 -5.72
N THR A 9 -13.85 2.29 -5.91
CA THR A 9 -14.55 2.66 -7.15
C THR A 9 -15.31 4.00 -7.08
N TRP A 10 -15.00 4.89 -6.13
CA TRP A 10 -15.87 6.04 -5.77
C TRP A 10 -16.30 6.91 -6.97
N SER A 11 -15.50 7.08 -8.04
CA SER A 11 -15.89 7.91 -9.19
C SER A 11 -15.23 7.57 -10.54
N GLY A 12 -14.84 6.32 -10.76
CA GLY A 12 -14.09 5.93 -11.96
C GLY A 12 -13.65 4.47 -11.92
N PRO A 13 -12.71 4.04 -12.79
CA PRO A 13 -12.14 2.71 -12.71
C PRO A 13 -11.56 2.45 -11.30
N ALA A 14 -11.44 1.18 -10.92
CA ALA A 14 -10.96 0.84 -9.59
C ALA A 14 -9.47 1.16 -9.46
N VAL A 15 -9.09 2.08 -8.57
CA VAL A 15 -7.67 2.46 -8.38
C VAL A 15 -7.20 1.97 -7.01
N VAL A 16 -6.24 1.04 -7.04
CA VAL A 16 -5.51 0.61 -5.84
C VAL A 16 -4.29 1.48 -5.68
N ILE A 17 -4.26 2.28 -4.62
CA ILE A 17 -3.14 3.15 -4.28
C ILE A 17 -2.13 2.35 -3.45
N LEU A 18 -0.95 2.11 -4.04
CA LEU A 18 0.17 1.45 -3.40
C LEU A 18 1.28 2.46 -3.16
N PHE A 19 1.73 2.58 -1.92
CA PHE A 19 2.89 3.38 -1.57
C PHE A 19 4.08 2.51 -1.20
N THR A 20 5.28 3.06 -1.39
CA THR A 20 6.52 2.54 -0.80
C THR A 20 7.27 3.62 -0.06
N ILE A 21 7.97 3.21 1.01
CA ILE A 21 9.04 3.98 1.65
C ILE A 21 10.25 3.07 1.79
N GLY A 22 11.40 3.54 1.32
CA GLY A 22 12.61 2.71 1.29
C GLY A 22 13.87 3.45 0.91
N ARG A 23 14.95 2.70 0.66
CA ARG A 23 16.29 3.22 0.34
C ARG A 23 16.57 3.27 -1.15
N VAL A 24 15.79 2.55 -1.95
CA VAL A 24 16.03 2.42 -3.38
C VAL A 24 15.43 3.60 -4.15
N GLU A 25 16.27 4.30 -4.90
CA GLU A 25 15.88 5.45 -5.74
C GLU A 25 15.30 5.05 -7.11
N SER A 26 15.40 3.81 -7.55
CA SER A 26 14.74 3.38 -8.79
C SER A 26 13.29 2.94 -8.50
N PRO A 27 12.29 3.36 -9.30
CA PRO A 27 10.94 2.82 -9.19
C PRO A 27 10.85 1.41 -9.79
N LEU A 28 9.89 0.61 -9.30
CA LEU A 28 9.34 -0.49 -10.08
C LEU A 28 8.76 0.03 -11.40
N ARG A 29 8.95 -0.74 -12.47
CA ARG A 29 8.36 -0.45 -13.79
C ARG A 29 6.95 -1.03 -13.87
N GLU A 30 6.12 -0.46 -14.75
CA GLU A 30 4.74 -0.90 -15.00
C GLU A 30 4.61 -2.42 -15.17
N GLY A 31 5.38 -3.01 -16.09
CA GLY A 31 5.35 -4.48 -16.33
C GLY A 31 5.88 -5.33 -15.18
N GLU A 32 6.37 -4.75 -14.09
CA GLU A 32 6.70 -5.50 -12.88
C GLU A 32 5.46 -5.81 -12.01
N PHE A 33 4.32 -5.18 -12.28
CA PHE A 33 3.04 -5.53 -11.66
C PHE A 33 2.28 -6.62 -12.44
N ASP A 34 2.82 -7.06 -13.58
CA ASP A 34 2.30 -8.20 -14.36
C ASP A 34 2.73 -9.52 -13.73
N MET A 35 1.79 -10.22 -13.09
CA MET A 35 2.04 -11.44 -12.34
C MET A 35 0.94 -12.46 -12.63
N TRP A 36 1.34 -13.72 -12.84
CA TRP A 36 0.41 -14.82 -13.17
C TRP A 36 -0.47 -14.53 -14.40
N GLY A 37 0.05 -13.75 -15.36
CA GLY A 37 -0.71 -13.32 -16.55
C GLY A 37 -1.78 -12.27 -16.26
N THR A 38 -1.71 -11.62 -15.09
CA THR A 38 -2.64 -10.60 -14.62
C THR A 38 -1.85 -9.36 -14.19
N GLY A 39 -2.23 -8.18 -14.65
CA GLY A 39 -1.58 -6.92 -14.28
C GLY A 39 -2.56 -5.76 -14.29
N PRO A 40 -2.22 -4.60 -13.73
CA PRO A 40 -3.08 -3.43 -13.80
C PRO A 40 -3.27 -2.99 -15.26
N ASP A 41 -4.40 -2.36 -15.53
CA ASP A 41 -4.72 -1.83 -16.86
C ASP A 41 -3.92 -0.53 -17.15
N GLU A 42 -3.57 0.21 -16.09
CA GLU A 42 -2.69 1.37 -16.11
C GLU A 42 -1.91 1.46 -14.79
N VAL A 43 -0.66 1.94 -14.85
CA VAL A 43 0.15 2.25 -13.66
C VAL A 43 0.55 3.72 -13.68
N GLY A 44 -0.05 4.51 -12.80
CA GLY A 44 0.45 5.84 -12.45
C GLY A 44 1.63 5.71 -11.48
N LEU A 45 2.70 6.49 -11.68
CA LEU A 45 3.85 6.52 -10.78
C LEU A 45 4.16 7.97 -10.41
N TYR A 46 4.21 8.24 -9.10
CA TYR A 46 4.49 9.57 -8.58
C TYR A 46 5.60 9.50 -7.50
N GLU A 47 6.54 10.43 -7.57
CA GLU A 47 7.54 10.63 -6.54
C GLU A 47 6.98 11.57 -5.48
N MET A 48 6.95 11.12 -4.24
CA MET A 48 6.43 11.91 -3.13
C MET A 48 7.57 12.64 -2.43
N SER A 49 7.36 13.90 -2.11
CA SER A 49 8.31 14.63 -1.27
C SER A 49 8.36 13.97 0.10
N SER A 50 9.51 13.41 0.46
CA SER A 50 9.79 12.96 1.82
C SER A 50 10.05 14.17 2.70
N GLU A 51 9.01 14.93 3.07
CA GLU A 51 9.15 15.94 4.12
C GLU A 51 8.98 15.28 5.51
N PRO A 52 9.94 15.48 6.43
CA PRO A 52 11.20 16.23 6.28
C PRO A 52 12.27 15.42 5.53
N ARG A 53 13.04 16.11 4.66
CA ARG A 53 14.13 15.54 3.83
C ARG A 53 15.25 14.84 4.63
N GLU A 54 15.17 14.91 5.95
CA GLU A 54 16.14 14.37 6.91
C GLU A 54 16.11 12.84 6.95
N ARG A 55 14.95 12.21 6.64
CA ARG A 55 14.75 10.76 6.74
C ARG A 55 15.58 9.88 5.77
N GLN A 56 16.29 10.48 4.81
CA GLN A 56 17.05 9.77 3.76
C GLN A 56 16.28 8.58 3.15
N ALA A 57 14.97 8.77 2.96
CA ALA A 57 14.06 7.77 2.43
C ALA A 57 13.42 8.27 1.14
N THR A 58 13.29 7.34 0.20
CA THR A 58 12.56 7.55 -1.04
C THR A 58 11.13 7.08 -0.84
N VAL A 59 10.17 7.93 -1.23
CA VAL A 59 8.75 7.58 -1.19
C VAL A 59 8.14 7.66 -2.57
N ARG A 60 7.35 6.65 -2.90
CA ARG A 60 6.65 6.55 -4.17
C ARG A 60 5.21 6.17 -3.97
N GLU A 61 4.38 6.68 -4.86
CA GLU A 61 2.99 6.29 -5.05
C GLU A 61 2.86 5.59 -6.39
N TYR A 62 2.11 4.50 -6.38
CA TYR A 62 1.73 3.71 -7.54
C TYR A 62 0.21 3.62 -7.57
N ASP A 63 -0.40 4.24 -8.58
CA ASP A 63 -1.83 4.11 -8.84
C ASP A 63 -2.03 2.93 -9.79
N LEU A 64 -2.53 1.82 -9.25
CA LEU A 64 -2.79 0.60 -9.99
C LEU A 64 -4.27 0.57 -10.41
N THR A 65 -4.55 0.86 -11.66
CA THR A 65 -5.91 0.91 -12.19
C THR A 65 -6.37 -0.48 -12.65
N PHE A 66 -7.61 -0.83 -12.33
CA PHE A 66 -8.25 -2.09 -12.70
C PHE A 66 -9.67 -1.87 -13.22
N GLU A 67 -10.10 -2.69 -14.16
CA GLU A 67 -11.53 -2.91 -14.44
C GLU A 67 -12.28 -3.41 -13.18
N GLU A 68 -13.48 -2.90 -12.94
CA GLU A 68 -14.22 -3.11 -11.68
C GLU A 68 -14.60 -4.57 -11.40
N ASP A 69 -14.79 -5.39 -12.44
CA ASP A 69 -15.14 -6.81 -12.34
C ASP A 69 -13.99 -7.65 -11.79
N ARG A 70 -12.74 -7.21 -11.99
CA ARG A 70 -11.54 -7.88 -11.50
C ARG A 70 -11.44 -7.88 -9.98
N LEU A 71 -12.07 -6.91 -9.32
CA LEU A 71 -12.11 -6.82 -7.86
C LEU A 71 -12.96 -7.93 -7.22
N ASP A 72 -13.88 -8.54 -7.99
CA ASP A 72 -14.70 -9.66 -7.52
C ASP A 72 -13.98 -11.01 -7.67
N GLY A 73 -12.80 -11.02 -8.28
CA GLY A 73 -11.97 -12.22 -8.43
C GLY A 73 -11.49 -12.74 -7.07
N PRO A 74 -11.65 -14.03 -6.75
CA PRO A 74 -11.22 -14.59 -5.47
C PRO A 74 -9.71 -14.49 -5.24
N ASP A 75 -8.94 -14.37 -6.32
CA ASP A 75 -7.48 -14.27 -6.30
C ASP A 75 -6.97 -12.83 -6.17
N PHE A 76 -7.84 -11.81 -6.23
CA PHE A 76 -7.43 -10.41 -6.19
C PHE A 76 -6.69 -10.04 -4.88
N PRO A 77 -7.13 -10.47 -3.69
CA PRO A 77 -6.35 -10.25 -2.46
C PRO A 77 -4.99 -10.95 -2.48
N ALA A 78 -4.86 -12.09 -3.17
CA ALA A 78 -3.57 -12.79 -3.31
C ALA A 78 -2.64 -12.03 -4.26
N TYR A 79 -3.18 -11.48 -5.35
CA TYR A 79 -2.46 -10.59 -6.25
C TYR A 79 -1.93 -9.34 -5.52
N LEU A 80 -2.76 -8.68 -4.71
CA LEU A 80 -2.34 -7.52 -3.91
C LEU A 80 -1.23 -7.84 -2.91
N ARG A 81 -1.27 -9.01 -2.29
CA ARG A 81 -0.18 -9.50 -1.42
C ARG A 81 1.13 -9.62 -2.19
N GLU A 82 1.09 -10.11 -3.42
CA GLU A 82 2.30 -10.23 -4.24
C GLU A 82 2.82 -8.86 -4.69
N CYS A 83 1.93 -7.91 -5.03
CA CYS A 83 2.32 -6.52 -5.28
C CYS A 83 3.06 -5.93 -4.09
N LEU A 84 2.50 -6.08 -2.88
CA LEU A 84 3.10 -5.61 -1.64
C LEU A 84 4.47 -6.25 -1.37
N ARG A 85 4.58 -7.58 -1.53
CA ARG A 85 5.85 -8.31 -1.35
C ARG A 85 6.92 -7.83 -2.32
N LYS A 86 6.59 -7.69 -3.60
CA LYS A 86 7.54 -7.20 -4.61
C LYS A 86 7.94 -5.76 -4.31
N ALA A 87 6.98 -4.88 -4.01
CA ALA A 87 7.21 -3.48 -3.77
C ALA A 87 8.05 -3.22 -2.51
N SER A 88 7.79 -3.92 -1.41
CA SER A 88 8.57 -3.77 -0.18
C SER A 88 10.00 -4.28 -0.36
N ALA A 89 10.16 -5.44 -1.01
CA ALA A 89 11.46 -6.03 -1.30
C ALA A 89 12.30 -5.12 -2.21
N HIS A 90 11.70 -4.58 -3.27
CA HIS A 90 12.38 -3.66 -4.19
C HIS A 90 12.75 -2.34 -3.52
N ALA A 91 11.88 -1.79 -2.67
CA ALA A 91 12.17 -0.55 -1.95
C ALA A 91 13.23 -0.73 -0.85
N GLU A 92 13.52 -1.96 -0.43
CA GLU A 92 14.27 -2.27 0.80
C GLU A 92 13.65 -1.58 2.03
N GLY A 93 12.32 -1.64 2.14
CA GLY A 93 11.57 -0.92 3.17
C GLY A 93 10.14 -1.42 3.35
N ILE A 94 9.18 -0.50 3.37
CA ILE A 94 7.76 -0.80 3.65
C ILE A 94 6.93 -0.45 2.41
N ALA A 95 5.99 -1.34 2.07
CA ALA A 95 4.92 -1.07 1.10
C ALA A 95 3.56 -1.12 1.81
N TRP A 96 2.61 -0.29 1.40
CA TRP A 96 1.26 -0.31 1.94
C TRP A 96 0.19 0.09 0.92
N LEU A 97 -1.04 -0.34 1.16
CA LEU A 97 -2.23 -0.03 0.37
C LEU A 97 -3.17 0.86 1.18
N THR A 98 -3.69 1.91 0.57
CA THR A 98 -4.58 2.89 1.22
C THR A 98 -5.68 3.36 0.26
N PHE A 99 -6.74 3.98 0.81
CA PHE A 99 -7.80 4.60 0.01
C PHE A 99 -7.49 6.04 -0.39
N GLU A 100 -6.54 6.70 0.28
CA GLU A 100 -6.21 8.11 0.03
C GLU A 100 -4.78 8.26 -0.50
N GLY A 101 -4.62 8.99 -1.62
CA GLY A 101 -3.33 9.28 -2.27
C GLY A 101 -2.53 10.41 -1.60
N ALA A 102 -2.91 10.81 -0.39
CA ALA A 102 -2.22 11.84 0.37
C ALA A 102 -1.98 11.35 1.78
N PHE A 103 -0.75 11.53 2.26
CA PHE A 103 -0.42 11.24 3.64
C PHE A 103 0.60 12.23 4.17
N HIS A 104 0.59 12.39 5.49
CA HIS A 104 1.63 13.09 6.22
C HIS A 104 2.41 12.04 7.01
N PHE A 105 3.73 11.99 6.88
CA PHE A 105 4.57 10.95 7.51
C PHE A 105 4.35 10.81 9.02
N ASP A 106 4.00 11.91 9.69
CA ASP A 106 3.76 11.90 11.13
C ASP A 106 2.48 11.15 11.53
N HIS A 107 1.56 11.02 10.59
CA HIS A 107 0.34 10.24 10.72
C HIS A 107 0.46 8.86 10.06
N LEU A 108 1.59 8.54 9.42
CA LEU A 108 1.73 7.25 8.76
C LEU A 108 1.74 6.12 9.80
N PHE A 109 0.89 5.11 9.61
CA PHE A 109 0.71 3.95 10.50
C PHE A 109 0.27 4.28 11.94
N THR A 110 -0.42 5.41 12.15
CA THR A 110 -1.03 5.75 13.44
C THR A 110 -2.49 5.29 13.50
N ASP A 111 -3.06 5.25 14.71
CA ASP A 111 -4.43 4.75 14.94
C ASP A 111 -5.52 5.53 14.19
N ASP A 112 -5.26 6.80 13.87
CA ASP A 112 -6.15 7.72 13.16
C ASP A 112 -6.27 7.42 11.66
N ILE A 113 -5.32 6.69 11.07
CA ILE A 113 -5.40 6.26 9.66
C ILE A 113 -5.37 4.74 9.49
N ALA A 114 -5.32 3.98 10.58
CA ALA A 114 -5.21 2.52 10.52
C ALA A 114 -6.38 1.87 9.76
N ASP A 115 -7.58 2.46 9.82
CA ASP A 115 -8.76 2.01 9.08
C ASP A 115 -8.82 2.55 7.64
N GLN A 116 -7.81 3.28 7.19
CA GLN A 116 -7.61 3.66 5.80
C GLN A 116 -6.60 2.74 5.10
N ILE A 117 -5.75 2.04 5.87
CA ILE A 117 -4.75 1.10 5.36
C ILE A 117 -5.36 -0.30 5.33
N TYR A 118 -5.44 -0.90 4.14
CA TYR A 118 -6.01 -2.24 3.96
C TYR A 118 -4.99 -3.30 3.55
N GLY A 119 -3.71 -2.94 3.48
CA GLY A 119 -2.63 -3.90 3.30
C GLY A 119 -1.27 -3.29 3.53
N TYR A 120 -0.30 -4.12 3.92
CA TYR A 120 1.09 -3.70 4.09
C TYR A 120 2.04 -4.89 3.94
N CYS A 121 3.31 -4.57 3.70
CA CYS A 121 4.41 -5.52 3.79
C CYS A 121 5.69 -4.79 4.18
N VAL A 122 6.40 -5.34 5.16
CA VAL A 122 7.79 -4.95 5.49
C VAL A 122 8.72 -5.88 4.72
N ALA A 123 9.80 -5.33 4.15
CA ALA A 123 10.77 -6.11 3.39
C ALA A 123 11.33 -7.27 4.23
N GLY A 124 11.17 -8.49 3.73
CA GLY A 124 11.59 -9.72 4.41
C GLY A 124 10.49 -10.42 5.22
N ASP A 125 9.35 -9.76 5.44
CA ASP A 125 8.18 -10.33 6.12
C ASP A 125 7.10 -10.77 5.13
N ASP A 126 6.07 -11.47 5.63
CA ASP A 126 4.91 -11.85 4.83
C ASP A 126 3.94 -10.67 4.63
N PRO A 127 3.42 -10.47 3.41
CA PRO A 127 2.46 -9.42 3.11
C PRO A 127 1.08 -9.70 3.72
N VAL A 128 0.44 -8.65 4.23
CA VAL A 128 -0.90 -8.70 4.83
C VAL A 128 -1.86 -7.85 4.00
N VAL A 129 -3.05 -8.38 3.74
CA VAL A 129 -4.15 -7.66 3.09
C VAL A 129 -5.43 -7.96 3.87
N ALA A 130 -6.04 -6.91 4.41
CA ALA A 130 -7.33 -6.92 5.09
C ALA A 130 -8.44 -6.54 4.10
N TRP A 131 -8.91 -7.52 3.32
CA TRP A 131 -10.01 -7.33 2.36
C TRP A 131 -11.41 -7.36 3.01
N ASP A 132 -11.51 -6.89 4.25
CA ASP A 132 -12.73 -6.80 5.06
C ASP A 132 -12.69 -5.53 5.91
N ARG A 133 -13.70 -4.67 5.73
CA ARG A 133 -13.79 -3.38 6.41
C ARG A 133 -14.03 -3.50 7.92
N GLU A 134 -14.67 -4.57 8.39
CA GLU A 134 -14.88 -4.78 9.81
C GLU A 134 -13.57 -5.22 10.50
N LEU A 135 -12.73 -6.01 9.80
CA LEU A 135 -11.39 -6.33 10.26
C LEU A 135 -10.54 -5.05 10.41
N MET A 136 -10.58 -4.15 9.42
CA MET A 136 -9.81 -2.90 9.45
C MET A 136 -10.19 -1.97 10.61
N LYS A 137 -11.43 -2.04 11.11
CA LYS A 137 -11.88 -1.26 12.26
C LYS A 137 -11.52 -1.89 13.60
N SER A 138 -11.06 -3.14 13.61
CA SER A 138 -10.79 -3.89 14.82
C SER A 138 -9.55 -3.37 15.56
N ASP A 139 -9.53 -3.55 16.88
CA ASP A 139 -8.34 -3.25 17.69
C ASP A 139 -7.14 -4.14 17.36
N GLY A 140 -7.40 -5.33 16.79
CA GLY A 140 -6.36 -6.23 16.29
C GLY A 140 -5.60 -5.59 15.12
N TRP A 141 -6.33 -5.12 14.12
CA TRP A 141 -5.74 -4.44 12.97
C TRP A 141 -4.97 -3.18 13.36
N LYS A 142 -5.56 -2.33 14.22
CA LYS A 142 -4.85 -1.15 14.75
C LYS A 142 -3.54 -1.51 15.45
N ARG A 143 -3.49 -2.66 16.14
CA ARG A 143 -2.24 -3.13 16.77
C ARG A 143 -1.20 -3.51 15.72
N GLU A 144 -1.58 -4.26 14.68
CA GLU A 144 -0.67 -4.61 13.58
C GLU A 144 -0.11 -3.36 12.90
N ILE A 145 -0.95 -2.36 12.60
CA ILE A 145 -0.51 -1.10 12.02
C ILE A 145 0.50 -0.35 12.92
N ARG A 146 0.29 -0.33 14.25
CA ARG A 146 1.28 0.25 15.19
C ARG A 146 2.63 -0.50 15.21
N GLU A 147 2.63 -1.80 14.95
CA GLU A 147 3.88 -2.56 14.82
C GLU A 147 4.65 -2.12 13.58
N VAL A 148 3.96 -1.88 12.46
CA VAL A 148 4.54 -1.28 11.25
C VAL A 148 5.07 0.13 11.53
N ARG A 149 4.35 0.95 12.31
CA ARG A 149 4.85 2.26 12.77
C ARG A 149 6.18 2.15 13.50
N SER A 150 6.31 1.16 14.37
CA SER A 150 7.53 0.94 15.13
C SER A 150 8.71 0.56 14.23
N VAL A 151 8.46 -0.15 13.14
CA VAL A 151 9.45 -0.43 12.08
C VAL A 151 9.84 0.86 11.34
N LEU A 152 8.85 1.66 10.93
CA LEU A 152 9.07 2.95 10.28
C LEU A 152 9.98 3.86 11.11
N ASP A 153 9.66 4.05 12.39
CA ASP A 153 10.42 4.95 13.28
C ASP A 153 11.85 4.43 13.56
N ARG A 154 12.06 3.10 13.51
CA ARG A 154 13.37 2.46 13.68
C ARG A 154 14.25 2.59 12.43
N ASP A 155 13.70 2.28 11.27
CA ASP A 155 14.47 2.08 10.03
C ASP A 155 14.56 3.36 9.18
N PHE A 156 13.62 4.28 9.36
CA PHE A 156 13.54 5.58 8.70
C PHE A 156 13.29 6.70 9.72
N PRO A 157 14.19 6.88 10.71
CA PRO A 157 14.05 7.89 11.74
C PRO A 157 14.07 9.29 11.13
N ARG A 158 13.49 10.26 11.85
CA ARG A 158 13.61 11.68 11.51
C ARG A 158 15.06 12.15 11.55
#